data_AF-A0A6N6NJ37-F1
#
_entry.id   AF-A0A6N6NJ37-F1
#
_cell.length_a   1.000
_cell.length_b   1.000
_cell.length_c   1.000
_cell.angle_alpha   90.00
_cell.angle_beta   90.00
_cell.angle_gamma   90.00
#
_symmetry.space_group_name_H-M   'P 1'
#
loop_
_entity.id
_entity.type
_entity.pdbx_description
1 polymer ?
#
loop_
_entity_poly.entity_id
_entity_poly.type
_entity_poly.pdbx_seq_one_letter_code
_entity_poly.pdbx_strand_id
1 'polypeptide(L)'
;MNVNDFMAKHGITDADLDRMAAPYEDGSFEPEPDGKVFSGSHLDAVGTRRVTVVYDAKDTQRVAMIARSKGVKPSSVYRDALDYYLAAQA
;
A
#
# COMPACT_ATOMS: atom_id res chain seq x y z
N MET A 1 23.44 -12.26 -2.65
CA MET A 1 22.89 -13.56 -3.13
C MET A 1 22.09 -13.25 -4.38
N ASN A 2 22.40 -13.85 -5.52
CA ASN A 2 21.59 -13.64 -6.73
C ASN A 2 20.35 -14.59 -6.69
N VAL A 3 19.40 -14.39 -7.61
CA VAL A 3 18.17 -15.19 -7.67
C VAL A 3 18.46 -16.67 -7.90
N ASN A 4 19.41 -17.00 -8.78
CA ASN A 4 19.78 -18.39 -9.08
C ASN A 4 20.37 -19.12 -7.86
N ASP A 5 21.22 -18.45 -7.09
CA ASP A 5 21.79 -19.00 -5.85
C ASP A 5 20.70 -19.23 -4.80
N PHE A 6 19.72 -18.32 -4.74
CA PHE A 6 18.57 -18.42 -3.84
C PHE A 6 17.67 -19.60 -4.22
N MET A 7 17.32 -19.71 -5.50
CA MET A 7 16.52 -20.82 -6.03
C MET A 7 17.19 -22.17 -5.79
N ALA A 8 18.48 -22.29 -6.07
CA ALA A 8 19.24 -23.51 -5.83
C ALA A 8 19.29 -23.89 -4.35
N LYS A 9 19.45 -22.91 -3.45
CA LYS A 9 19.48 -23.15 -2.00
C LYS A 9 18.12 -23.57 -1.44
N HIS A 10 17.04 -23.05 -2.01
CA HIS A 10 15.67 -23.27 -1.51
C HIS A 10 14.90 -24.32 -2.32
N GLY A 11 15.51 -24.92 -3.36
CA GLY A 11 14.86 -25.91 -4.22
C GLY A 11 13.69 -25.35 -5.03
N ILE A 12 13.72 -24.06 -5.36
CA ILE A 12 12.64 -23.36 -6.07
C ILE A 12 12.91 -23.48 -7.57
N THR A 13 11.90 -23.91 -8.33
CA THR A 13 11.96 -23.95 -9.79
C THR A 13 11.42 -22.66 -10.40
N ASP A 14 11.71 -22.40 -11.69
CA ASP A 14 11.12 -21.26 -12.41
C ASP A 14 9.58 -21.31 -12.38
N ALA A 15 8.99 -22.50 -12.50
CA ALA A 15 7.53 -22.67 -12.42
C ALA A 15 6.97 -22.32 -11.03
N ASP A 16 7.76 -22.49 -9.97
CA ASP A 16 7.36 -22.06 -8.63
C ASP A 16 7.46 -20.54 -8.50
N LEU A 17 8.46 -19.90 -9.12
CA LEU A 17 8.53 -18.43 -9.19
C LEU A 17 7.33 -17.83 -9.93
N ASP A 18 6.98 -18.38 -11.10
CA ASP A 18 5.81 -17.93 -11.87
C ASP A 18 4.53 -18.07 -11.04
N ARG A 19 4.37 -19.20 -10.33
CA ARG A 19 3.23 -19.42 -9.43
C ARG A 19 3.21 -18.41 -8.27
N MET A 20 4.36 -18.08 -7.70
CA MET A 20 4.46 -17.09 -6.61
C MET A 20 4.23 -15.66 -7.11
N ALA A 21 4.57 -15.37 -8.37
CA ALA A 21 4.38 -14.05 -8.99
C ALA A 21 2.94 -13.80 -9.46
N ALA A 22 2.21 -14.85 -9.85
CA ALA A 22 0.87 -14.73 -10.45
C ALA A 22 -0.10 -13.80 -9.70
N PRO A 23 -0.24 -13.87 -8.35
CA PRO A 23 -1.14 -12.97 -7.62
C PRO A 23 -0.79 -11.48 -7.72
N TYR A 24 0.50 -11.18 -7.90
CA TYR A 24 0.97 -9.80 -8.07
C TYR A 24 0.72 -9.29 -9.50
N GLU A 25 0.74 -10.18 -10.49
CA GLU A 25 0.53 -9.84 -11.91
C GLU A 25 -0.95 -9.68 -12.26
N ASP A 26 -1.82 -10.53 -11.69
CA ASP A 26 -3.26 -10.46 -11.91
C ASP A 26 -4.00 -9.53 -10.92
N GLY A 27 -3.30 -9.07 -9.88
CA GLY A 27 -3.84 -8.17 -8.85
C GLY A 27 -4.68 -8.86 -7.78
N SER A 28 -4.69 -10.19 -7.71
CA SER A 28 -5.34 -10.98 -6.66
C SER A 28 -4.52 -11.09 -5.37
N PHE A 29 -3.33 -10.49 -5.34
CA PHE A 29 -2.52 -10.40 -4.13
C PHE A 29 -3.31 -9.76 -2.98
N GLU A 30 -3.55 -10.56 -1.94
CA GLU A 30 -4.05 -10.08 -0.66
C GLU A 30 -2.85 -9.83 0.27
N PRO A 31 -2.69 -8.61 0.80
CA PRO A 31 -1.71 -8.38 1.85
C PRO A 31 -2.05 -9.21 3.09
N GLU A 32 -1.03 -9.53 3.90
CA GLU A 32 -1.22 -10.15 5.21
C GLU A 32 -2.32 -9.40 6.00
N PRO A 33 -3.14 -10.08 6.81
CA PRO A 33 -4.25 -9.45 7.55
C PRO A 33 -3.81 -8.29 8.46
N ASP A 34 -2.56 -8.33 8.93
CA ASP A 34 -1.95 -7.28 9.75
C ASP A 34 -1.35 -6.12 8.93
N GLY A 35 -1.42 -6.20 7.60
CA GLY A 35 -0.89 -5.21 6.67
C GLY A 35 0.63 -5.04 6.75
N LYS A 36 1.35 -6.03 7.29
CA LYS A 36 2.78 -5.90 7.56
C LYS A 36 3.60 -5.81 6.28
N VAL A 37 4.31 -4.69 6.14
CA VAL A 37 5.30 -4.48 5.09
C VAL A 37 6.67 -4.92 5.62
N PHE A 38 7.25 -5.94 5.01
CA PHE A 38 8.58 -6.43 5.38
C PHE A 38 9.69 -5.56 4.79
N SER A 39 10.73 -5.29 5.58
CA SER A 39 11.88 -4.51 5.09
C SER A 39 12.59 -5.26 3.95
N GLY A 40 12.88 -4.55 2.87
CA GLY A 40 13.44 -5.11 1.63
C GLY A 40 12.41 -5.74 0.68
N SER A 41 11.12 -5.72 1.01
CA SER A 41 10.05 -6.12 0.08
C SER A 41 9.85 -5.09 -1.03
N HIS A 42 9.18 -5.49 -2.12
CA HIS A 42 8.81 -4.55 -3.18
C HIS A 42 7.95 -3.40 -2.62
N LEU A 43 7.02 -3.69 -1.70
CA LEU A 43 6.18 -2.68 -1.05
C LEU A 43 7.00 -1.70 -0.18
N ASP A 44 8.04 -2.19 0.51
CA ASP A 44 8.99 -1.34 1.24
C ASP A 44 9.83 -0.47 0.28
N ALA A 45 10.28 -1.04 -0.83
CA ALA A 45 11.12 -0.37 -1.81
C ALA A 45 10.37 0.70 -2.63
N VAL A 46 9.14 0.41 -3.08
CA VAL A 46 8.30 1.38 -3.80
C VAL A 46 7.71 2.43 -2.86
N GLY A 47 7.64 2.11 -1.56
CA GLY A 47 7.15 2.99 -0.51
C GLY A 47 5.72 3.45 -0.77
N THR A 48 5.51 4.77 -0.78
CA THR A 48 4.16 5.34 -0.88
C THR A 48 3.60 5.24 -2.30
N ARG A 49 2.41 4.64 -2.45
CA ARG A 49 1.63 4.70 -3.69
C ARG A 49 0.83 6.00 -3.76
N ARG A 50 0.81 6.63 -4.94
CA ARG A 50 -0.09 7.77 -5.23
C ARG A 50 -1.39 7.24 -5.82
N VAL A 51 -2.52 7.61 -5.22
CA VAL A 51 -3.86 7.32 -5.71
C VAL A 51 -4.56 8.65 -6.00
N THR A 52 -5.10 8.79 -7.22
CA THR A 52 -5.93 9.95 -7.59
C THR A 52 -7.38 9.59 -7.39
N VAL A 53 -8.08 10.35 -6.55
CA VAL A 53 -9.51 10.15 -6.25
C VAL A 53 -10.26 11.42 -6.62
N VAL A 54 -11.43 11.26 -7.23
CA VAL A 54 -12.34 12.36 -7.56
C VAL A 54 -13.38 12.45 -6.45
N TYR A 55 -13.50 13.63 -5.86
CA TYR A 55 -14.49 13.94 -4.82
C TYR A 55 -15.35 15.12 -5.27
N ASP A 56 -16.52 15.25 -4.65
CA ASP A 56 -17.36 16.43 -4.84
C ASP A 56 -16.64 17.71 -4.41
N ALA A 57 -16.81 18.77 -5.19
CA ALA A 57 -16.16 20.05 -4.95
C ALA A 57 -16.48 20.60 -3.55
N LYS A 58 -17.72 20.41 -3.07
CA LYS A 58 -18.15 20.84 -1.74
C LYS A 58 -17.33 20.19 -0.62
N ASP A 59 -17.03 18.91 -0.75
CA ASP A 59 -16.30 18.17 0.28
C ASP A 59 -14.81 18.55 0.27
N THR A 60 -14.22 18.71 -0.91
CA THR A 60 -12.82 19.18 -1.03
C THR A 60 -12.64 20.59 -0.43
N GLN A 61 -13.61 21.49 -0.62
CA GLN A 61 -13.61 22.81 0.01
C GLN A 61 -13.71 22.72 1.53
N ARG A 62 -14.57 21.84 2.06
CA ARG A 62 -14.71 21.60 3.50
C ARG A 62 -13.42 21.04 4.10
N VAL A 63 -12.76 20.11 3.42
CA VAL A 63 -11.45 19.58 3.83
C VAL A 63 -10.40 20.68 3.86
N ALA A 64 -10.37 21.57 2.86
CA ALA A 64 -9.45 22.70 2.83
C ALA A 64 -9.66 23.65 4.02
N MET A 65 -10.92 23.91 4.40
CA MET A 65 -11.23 24.70 5.60
C MET A 65 -10.74 24.04 6.88
N ILE A 66 -10.98 22.74 7.06
CA ILE A 66 -10.54 21.98 8.23
C ILE A 66 -9.00 21.96 8.32
N ALA A 67 -8.33 21.73 7.19
CA ALA A 67 -6.88 21.72 7.12
C ALA A 67 -6.31 23.09 7.54
N ARG A 68 -6.92 24.17 7.03
CA ARG A 68 -6.54 25.55 7.40
C ARG A 68 -6.75 25.84 8.89
N SER A 69 -7.88 25.42 9.48
CA SER A 69 -8.13 25.65 10.92
C SER A 69 -7.17 24.88 11.81
N LYS A 70 -6.63 23.75 11.32
CA LYS A 70 -5.64 22.92 12.03
C LYS A 70 -4.18 23.30 11.71
N GLY A 71 -3.93 24.19 10.74
CA GLY A 71 -2.58 24.54 10.29
C GLY A 71 -1.85 23.39 9.56
N VAL A 72 -2.59 22.46 8.94
CA VAL A 72 -2.03 21.29 8.25
C VAL A 72 -2.34 21.29 6.76
N LYS A 73 -1.75 20.36 6.00
CA LYS A 73 -2.09 20.15 4.60
C LYS A 73 -3.41 19.37 4.46
N PRO A 74 -4.23 19.61 3.42
CA PRO A 74 -5.42 18.80 3.13
C PRO A 74 -5.14 17.30 3.08
N SER A 75 -3.98 16.88 2.58
CA SER A 75 -3.55 15.48 2.55
C SER A 75 -3.48 14.83 3.94
N SER A 76 -3.19 15.59 4.99
CA SER A 76 -3.19 15.07 6.37
C SER A 76 -4.61 14.73 6.82
N VAL A 77 -5.60 15.55 6.47
CA VAL A 77 -7.00 15.28 6.82
C VAL A 77 -7.49 13.97 6.18
N TYR A 78 -7.13 13.72 4.91
CA TYR A 78 -7.47 12.46 4.26
C TYR A 78 -6.77 11.25 4.88
N ARG A 79 -5.50 11.40 5.30
CA ARG A 79 -4.76 10.33 5.98
C ARG A 79 -5.34 10.03 7.36
N ASP A 80 -5.59 11.05 8.17
CA ASP A 80 -6.23 10.88 9.48
C ASP A 80 -7.59 10.17 9.36
N ALA A 81 -8.38 10.52 8.34
CA ALA A 81 -9.67 9.87 8.08
C ALA A 81 -9.51 8.40 7.66
N LEU A 82 -8.49 8.09 6.84
CA LEU A 82 -8.17 6.72 6.46
C LEU A 82 -7.72 5.90 7.67
N ASP A 83 -6.79 6.44 8.47
CA ASP A 83 -6.29 5.80 9.68
C ASP A 83 -7.43 5.52 10.67
N TYR A 84 -8.33 6.50 10.86
CA TYR A 84 -9.53 6.33 11.68
C TYR A 84 -10.44 5.21 11.16
N TYR A 85 -10.69 5.16 9.85
CA TYR A 85 -11.53 4.12 9.25
C TYR A 85 -10.89 2.73 9.42
N LEU A 86 -9.59 2.60 9.15
CA LEU A 86 -8.88 1.32 9.30
C LEU A 86 -8.83 0.85 10.75
N ALA A 87 -8.57 1.75 11.70
CA ALA A 87 -8.59 1.42 13.13
C ALA A 87 -9.96 0.95 13.62
N ALA A 88 -11.05 1.41 13.00
CA ALA A 88 -12.41 0.98 13.33
C ALA A 88 -12.78 -0.41 12.78
N GLN A 89 -11.98 -0.96 11.85
CA GLN A 89 -12.20 -2.29 11.26
C GLN A 89 -11.28 -3.37 11.86
N ALA A 90 -10.31 -2.98 12.70
CA ALA A 90 -9.42 -3.87 13.43
C ALA A 90 -10.07 -4.39 14.72
#